data_AF-A0A836WF34-F1
#
_entry.id   AF-A0A836WF34-F1
#
_cell.length_a   1.000
_cell.length_b   1.000
_cell.length_c   1.000
_cell.angle_alpha   90.00
_cell.angle_beta   90.00
_cell.angle_gamma   90.00
#
_symmetry.space_group_name_H-M   'P 1'
#
loop_
_entity.id
_entity.type
_entity.pdbx_description
1 polymer ?
#
loop_
_entity_poly.entity_id
_entity_poly.type
_entity_poly.pdbx_seq_one_letter_code
_entity_poly.pdbx_strand_id
1 'polypeptide(L)' 'MMTDISKPDTTQEEFEYLSGLLDERSIRLWCALKALVYNQLYGRGGITVVHEVTGVKQSRIDAGMV' A
#
# COMPACT_ATOMS: atom_id res chain seq x y z
N MET A 1 22.27 -2.64 -4.56
CA MET A 1 21.10 -2.48 -5.45
C MET A 1 19.94 -2.15 -4.55
N MET A 2 19.56 -0.88 -4.47
CA MET A 2 18.45 -0.44 -3.62
C MET A 2 17.18 -0.80 -4.38
N THR A 3 16.44 -1.81 -3.92
CA THR A 3 15.13 -2.14 -4.48
C THR A 3 14.23 -0.94 -4.28
N ASP A 4 13.72 -0.40 -5.39
CA ASP A 4 12.75 0.68 -5.38
C ASP A 4 11.41 0.10 -4.91
N ILE A 5 11.24 -0.02 -3.59
CA ILE A 5 10.06 -0.54 -2.89
C ILE A 5 8.80 0.30 -3.23
N SER A 6 8.99 1.45 -3.89
CA SER A 6 7.99 2.42 -4.33
C SER A 6 7.50 2.25 -5.77
N LYS A 7 8.03 1.29 -6.56
CA LYS A 7 7.52 1.07 -7.91
C LYS A 7 6.11 0.43 -7.84
N PRO A 8 5.13 0.89 -8.65
CA PRO A 8 3.78 0.32 -8.63
C PRO A 8 3.78 -1.19 -8.86
N ASP A 9 4.64 -1.66 -9.78
CA ASP A 9 4.77 -3.07 -10.14
C ASP A 9 5.20 -3.96 -8.94
N THR A 10 6.12 -3.48 -8.09
CA THR A 10 6.57 -4.24 -6.91
C THR A 10 5.55 -4.23 -5.78
N THR A 11 4.72 -3.19 -5.69
CA THR A 11 3.67 -3.10 -4.66
C THR A 11 2.54 -4.10 -4.92
N GLN A 12 2.19 -4.36 -6.19
CA GLN A 12 1.19 -5.35 -6.54
C GLN A 12 1.66 -6.78 -6.19
N GLU A 13 2.87 -7.16 -6.60
CA GLU A 13 3.43 -8.50 -6.33
C GLU A 13 3.56 -8.77 -4.82
N GLU A 14 4.05 -7.78 -4.05
CA GLU A 14 4.11 -7.87 -2.59
C GLU A 14 2.73 -8.04 -1.97
N PHE A 15 1.72 -7.32 -2.47
CA PHE A 15 0.36 -7.41 -1.96
C PHE A 15 -0.26 -8.79 -2.22
N GLU A 16 -0.11 -9.32 -3.44
CA GLU A 16 -0.60 -10.66 -3.79
C GLU A 16 -0.01 -11.72 -2.88
N TYR A 17 1.30 -11.67 -2.64
CA TYR A 17 1.99 -12.58 -1.72
C TYR A 17 1.50 -12.45 -0.27
N LEU A 18 1.39 -11.23 0.25
CA LEU A 18 1.02 -10.98 1.64
C LEU A 18 -0.47 -11.21 1.93
N SER A 19 -1.34 -10.97 0.95
CA SER A 19 -2.80 -11.04 1.13
C SER A 19 -3.30 -12.44 1.51
N GLY A 20 -2.59 -13.50 1.09
CA GLY A 20 -2.89 -14.87 1.48
C GLY A 20 -2.37 -15.27 2.87
N LEU A 21 -1.51 -14.45 3.47
CA LEU A 21 -0.82 -14.73 4.74
C LEU A 21 -1.31 -13.85 5.89
N LEU A 22 -1.83 -12.67 5.58
CA LEU A 22 -2.16 -11.63 6.55
C LEU A 22 -3.66 -11.53 6.78
N ASP A 23 -4.03 -11.13 7.99
CA ASP A 23 -5.40 -10.78 8.30
C ASP A 23 -5.78 -9.40 7.74
N GLU A 24 -7.09 -9.11 7.76
CA GLU A 24 -7.63 -7.85 7.24
C GLU A 24 -7.04 -6.60 7.94
N ARG A 25 -6.69 -6.72 9.23
CA ARG A 25 -6.05 -5.64 9.98
C ARG A 25 -4.64 -5.37 9.48
N SER A 26 -3.85 -6.40 9.28
CA SER A 26 -2.47 -6.30 8.83
C SER A 26 -2.38 -5.82 7.38
N ILE A 27 -3.28 -6.31 6.52
CA ILE A 27 -3.43 -5.80 5.14
C ILE A 27 -3.73 -4.31 5.16
N ARG A 28 -4.68 -3.87 5.98
CA ARG A 28 -5.04 -2.45 6.09
C ARG A 28 -3.84 -1.58 6.51
N LEU A 29 -3.12 -1.99 7.55
CA LEU A 29 -1.95 -1.26 8.06
C LEU A 29 -0.81 -1.22 7.05
N TRP A 30 -0.59 -2.32 6.32
CA TRP A 30 0.42 -2.38 5.27
C TRP A 30 0.08 -1.43 4.11
N CYS A 31 -1.18 -1.40 3.66
CA CYS A 31 -1.62 -0.47 2.63
C CYS A 31 -1.44 1.00 3.07
N ALA A 32 -1.78 1.31 4.32
CA ALA A 32 -1.60 2.64 4.89
C ALA A 32 -0.11 3.04 4.92
N LEU A 33 0.77 2.13 5.37
CA LEU A 33 2.21 2.37 5.39
C LEU A 33 2.76 2.65 3.98
N LYS A 34 2.36 1.86 2.97
CA LYS A 34 2.74 2.09 1.58
C LYS A 34 2.26 3.44 1.06
N ALA A 35 1.04 3.83 1.40
CA ALA A 35 0.49 5.14 1.04
C ALA A 35 1.29 6.29 1.69
N LEU A 36 1.70 6.15 2.97
CA LEU A 36 2.54 7.13 3.66
C LEU A 36 3.92 7.24 3.02
N VAL A 37 4.57 6.12 2.71
CA VAL A 37 5.88 6.10 2.05
C VAL A 37 5.79 6.76 0.67
N TYR A 38 4.76 6.46 -0.10
CA TYR A 38 4.52 7.13 -1.39
C TYR A 38 4.35 8.64 -1.19
N ASN A 39 3.51 9.06 -0.24
CA ASN A 39 3.32 10.48 0.05
C ASN A 39 4.62 11.17 0.49
N GLN A 40 5.49 10.48 1.23
CA GLN A 40 6.79 11.02 1.63
C GLN A 40 7.72 11.25 0.41
N LEU A 41 7.68 10.37 -0.59
CA LEU A 41 8.52 10.46 -1.78
C LEU A 41 7.97 11.41 -2.84
N TYR A 42 6.64 11.49 -2.99
CA TYR A 42 5.96 12.18 -4.09
C TYR A 42 4.99 13.29 -3.64
N GLY A 43 4.90 13.55 -2.33
CA GLY A 43 4.11 14.63 -1.71
C GLY A 43 2.65 14.28 -1.41
N ARG A 44 1.96 13.55 -2.31
CA ARG A 44 0.54 13.15 -2.12
C ARG A 44 0.13 12.00 -3.05
N GLY A 45 -1.08 11.48 -2.86
CA GLY A 45 -1.73 10.53 -3.77
C GLY A 45 -1.51 9.05 -3.44
N GLY A 46 -0.77 8.73 -2.37
CA GLY A 46 -0.43 7.36 -2.00
C GLY A 46 -1.65 6.45 -1.78
N ILE A 47 -2.76 6.98 -1.22
CA ILE A 47 -3.99 6.19 -1.05
C ILE A 47 -4.57 5.77 -2.40
N THR A 48 -4.60 6.68 -3.37
CA THR A 48 -5.09 6.41 -4.73
C THR A 48 -4.21 5.38 -5.42
N VAL A 49 -2.89 5.55 -5.37
CA VAL A 49 -1.93 4.62 -5.98
C VAL A 49 -2.04 3.23 -5.36
N VAL A 50 -2.08 3.13 -4.03
CA VAL A 50 -2.22 1.84 -3.35
C VAL A 50 -3.56 1.20 -3.67
N HIS A 51 -4.64 1.97 -3.77
CA HIS A 51 -5.94 1.45 -4.22
C HIS A 51 -5.88 0.87 -5.64
N GLU A 52 -5.26 1.58 -6.58
CA GLU A 52 -5.15 1.15 -7.98
C GLU A 52 -4.39 -0.17 -8.12
N VAL A 53 -3.31 -0.36 -7.34
CA VAL A 53 -2.48 -1.58 -7.43
C VAL A 53 -2.98 -2.75 -6.59
N THR A 54 -3.69 -2.50 -5.49
CA THR A 54 -4.14 -3.57 -4.56
C THR A 54 -5.63 -3.88 -4.65
N GLY A 55 -6.43 -2.99 -5.23
CA GLY A 55 -7.89 -3.05 -5.19
C GLY A 55 -8.51 -2.79 -3.80
N VAL A 56 -7.70 -2.59 -2.75
CA VAL A 56 -8.23 -2.28 -1.41
C VAL A 56 -8.95 -0.94 -1.44
N LYS A 57 -10.17 -0.87 -0.89
CA LYS A 57 -10.97 0.36 -0.86
C LYS A 57 -10.19 1.49 -0.17
N GLN A 58 -10.17 2.68 -0.78
CA GLN A 58 -9.50 3.85 -0.23
C GLN A 58 -9.89 4.13 1.23
N SER A 59 -11.17 3.99 1.57
CA SER A 59 -11.66 4.18 2.94
C SER A 59 -11.07 3.20 3.96
N ARG A 60 -10.69 1.99 3.52
CA ARG A 60 -9.99 1.02 4.37
C ARG A 60 -8.55 1.42 4.57
N ILE A 61 -7.87 1.83 3.49
CA ILE A 61 -6.48 2.31 3.55
C ILE A 61 -6.40 3.51 4.50
N ASP A 62 -7.32 4.47 4.34
CA ASP A 62 -7.42 5.67 5.18
C ASP A 62 -7.63 5.33 6.67
N ALA A 63 -8.48 4.34 6.97
CA ALA A 63 -8.66 3.86 8.34
C ALA A 63 -7.43 3.16 8.96
N GLY A 64 -6.37 2.88 8.17
CA GLY A 64 -5.08 2.41 8.67
C GLY A 64 -4.06 3.52 8.93
N MET A 65 -4.35 4.77 8.55
CA MET A 65 -3.47 5.94 8.68
C MET A 65 -3.60 6.64 10.04
N VAL A 66 -4.58 6.24 10.84
CA VAL A 66 -5.04 6.90 12.07
C VAL A 66 -4.39 6.30 13.31
#